data_AF-A0A818WNP0-F1
#
_entry.id   AF-A0A818WNP0-F1
#
_cell.length_a   1.000
_cell.length_b   1.000
_cell.length_c   1.000
_cell.angle_alpha   90.00
_cell.angle_beta   90.00
_cell.angle_gamma   90.00
#
_symmetry.space_group_name_H-M   'P 1'
#
loop_
_entity.id
_entity.type
_entity.pdbx_description
1 polymer ?
#
loop_
_entity_poly.entity_id
_entity_poly.type
_entity_poly.pdbx_seq_one_letter_code
_entity_poly.pdbx_strand_id
1 'polypeptide(L)'
;QTSAPSASNLVVYGNQIDTLAGVSVDGVSIMNVNSLNDVDPFYPTGTIAAESVDACLGHPNPQNTYHYHMASGCALSPPSGTISSCTATSSCNSNVAAYGISLFNSYRTLTVIGIAKDGHVIYGPYDSTGTEVTSGYDICNGMFYNSAGEYAYFATRKFPYITGCFGPGSYPSVSVNCSTNAPSSYSKSSYAG
;
A
#
# COMPACT_ATOMS: atom_id res chain seq x y z
N GLN A 1 15.50 13.52 -7.43
CA GLN A 1 14.84 13.75 -8.72
C GLN A 1 14.57 12.38 -9.31
N THR A 2 13.31 11.97 -9.39
CA THR A 2 12.92 10.67 -9.94
C THR A 2 11.82 10.93 -10.97
N SER A 3 12.16 10.68 -12.23
CA SER A 3 11.20 10.46 -13.30
C SER A 3 10.53 9.10 -13.06
N ALA A 4 9.21 8.99 -13.23
CA ALA A 4 8.50 7.71 -13.14
C ALA A 4 9.10 6.72 -14.15
N PRO A 5 9.67 5.58 -13.71
CA PRO A 5 10.31 4.64 -14.62
C PRO A 5 9.28 3.78 -15.35
N SER A 6 9.61 3.38 -16.58
CA SER A 6 8.88 2.32 -17.29
C SER A 6 8.97 1.01 -16.50
N ALA A 7 7.83 0.33 -16.35
CA ALA A 7 7.53 -0.93 -15.64
C ALA A 7 8.47 -2.15 -15.80
N SER A 8 9.63 -2.01 -16.44
CA SER A 8 10.45 -3.13 -16.95
C SER A 8 11.59 -3.59 -16.03
N ASN A 9 11.81 -2.96 -14.87
CA ASN A 9 12.95 -3.31 -14.01
C ASN A 9 12.73 -4.53 -13.10
N LEU A 10 11.54 -5.17 -13.13
CA LEU A 10 11.22 -6.34 -12.31
C LEU A 10 12.10 -7.58 -12.64
N VAL A 11 12.62 -7.66 -13.87
CA VAL A 11 13.34 -8.85 -14.38
C VAL A 11 14.87 -8.62 -14.45
N VAL A 12 15.36 -7.38 -14.33
CA VAL A 12 16.71 -7.10 -14.82
C VAL A 12 17.80 -7.25 -13.76
N TYR A 13 17.54 -7.06 -12.45
CA TYR A 13 18.66 -6.91 -11.49
C TYR A 13 18.48 -7.45 -10.05
N GLY A 14 17.44 -8.23 -9.74
CA GLY A 14 17.17 -8.69 -8.36
C GLY A 14 17.29 -10.20 -8.17
N ASN A 15 18.33 -10.68 -7.48
CA ASN A 15 18.42 -12.07 -6.97
C ASN A 15 17.52 -12.32 -5.74
N GLN A 16 16.59 -11.41 -5.44
CA GLN A 16 15.79 -11.37 -4.21
C GLN A 16 14.38 -10.85 -4.57
N ILE A 17 13.51 -11.74 -5.08
CA ILE A 17 12.07 -11.46 -5.26
C ILE A 17 11.29 -11.58 -3.95
N ASP A 18 12.00 -11.72 -2.83
CA ASP A 18 11.45 -12.06 -1.52
C ASP A 18 10.66 -10.90 -0.92
N THR A 19 11.02 -9.66 -1.27
CA THR A 19 10.33 -8.45 -0.81
C THR A 19 9.27 -7.94 -1.78
N LEU A 20 9.07 -8.56 -2.95
CA LEU A 20 8.01 -8.16 -3.86
C LEU A 20 6.65 -8.66 -3.35
N ALA A 21 5.72 -7.73 -3.10
CA ALA A 21 4.35 -8.03 -2.68
C ALA A 21 3.35 -8.01 -3.85
N GLY A 22 3.62 -7.25 -4.91
CA GLY A 22 2.76 -7.16 -6.08
C GLY A 22 3.27 -6.16 -7.12
N VAL A 23 2.43 -5.86 -8.11
CA VAL A 23 2.70 -4.86 -9.16
C VAL A 23 1.47 -3.97 -9.31
N SER A 24 1.67 -2.64 -9.32
CA SER A 24 0.59 -1.67 -9.54
C SER A 24 0.20 -1.56 -11.01
N VAL A 25 -0.94 -0.92 -11.28
CA VAL A 25 -1.48 -0.75 -12.65
C VAL A 25 -0.61 0.08 -13.60
N ASP A 26 0.28 0.90 -13.07
CA ASP A 26 1.33 1.61 -13.84
C ASP A 26 2.61 0.78 -14.00
N GLY A 27 2.64 -0.44 -13.45
CA GLY A 27 3.73 -1.39 -13.52
C GLY A 27 4.88 -1.13 -12.55
N VAL A 28 4.71 -0.22 -11.59
CA VAL A 28 5.65 -0.03 -10.48
C VAL A 28 5.54 -1.19 -9.48
N SER A 29 6.68 -1.59 -8.91
CA SER A 29 6.70 -2.65 -7.91
C SER A 29 6.02 -2.20 -6.63
N ILE A 30 5.15 -3.05 -6.11
CA ILE A 30 4.63 -2.96 -4.76
C ILE A 30 5.50 -3.87 -3.90
N MET A 31 6.30 -3.27 -3.02
CA MET A 31 7.21 -4.01 -2.14
C MET A 31 6.53 -4.33 -0.82
N ASN A 32 7.18 -5.18 -0.03
CA ASN A 32 6.77 -5.49 1.32
C ASN A 32 6.58 -4.20 2.10
N VAL A 33 5.60 -4.21 3.00
CA VAL A 33 5.17 -3.00 3.72
C VAL A 33 6.14 -2.56 4.80
N ASN A 34 7.23 -3.32 5.00
CA ASN A 34 8.30 -3.02 5.95
C ASN A 34 9.48 -2.38 5.23
N SER A 35 10.11 -1.42 5.90
CA SER A 35 11.44 -0.92 5.59
C SER A 35 12.51 -2.01 5.73
N LEU A 36 13.74 -1.69 5.31
CA LEU A 36 14.93 -2.52 5.53
C LEU A 36 15.25 -2.75 7.02
N ASN A 37 14.68 -1.96 7.93
CA ASN A 37 14.85 -2.10 9.38
C ASN A 37 13.70 -2.91 10.03
N ASP A 38 12.88 -3.62 9.23
CA ASP A 38 11.73 -4.40 9.68
C ASP A 38 10.67 -3.59 10.46
N VAL A 39 10.58 -2.29 10.15
CA VAL A 39 9.56 -1.36 10.70
C VAL A 39 8.73 -0.72 9.60
N ASP A 40 7.58 -0.17 9.96
CA ASP A 40 6.76 0.67 9.09
C ASP A 40 7.60 1.84 8.52
N PRO A 41 7.71 1.99 7.19
CA PRO A 41 8.53 3.03 6.57
C PRO A 41 7.96 4.44 6.81
N PHE A 42 6.68 4.59 7.12
CA PHE A 42 6.02 5.90 7.29
C PHE A 42 5.81 6.26 8.77
N TYR A 43 5.54 5.26 9.62
CA TYR A 43 5.25 5.45 11.06
C TYR A 43 6.05 4.47 11.94
N PRO A 44 7.40 4.45 11.85
CA PRO A 44 8.23 3.47 12.55
C PRO A 44 8.13 3.61 14.07
N THR A 45 8.39 2.51 14.78
CA THR A 45 8.57 2.52 16.24
C THR A 45 10.03 2.73 16.64
N GLY A 46 10.26 3.15 17.89
CA GLY A 46 11.62 3.32 18.43
C GLY A 46 12.31 4.60 17.92
N THR A 47 13.59 4.47 17.55
CA THR A 47 14.45 5.59 17.10
C THR A 47 14.70 5.59 15.59
N ILE A 48 14.00 4.74 14.84
CA ILE A 48 14.13 4.67 13.38
C ILE A 48 13.39 5.85 12.76
N ALA A 49 14.03 6.54 11.82
CA ALA A 49 13.42 7.64 11.09
C ALA A 49 12.49 7.09 9.99
N ALA A 50 11.39 7.80 9.73
CA ALA A 50 10.53 7.50 8.59
C ALA A 50 11.30 7.68 7.27
N GLU A 51 11.03 6.81 6.30
CA GLU A 51 11.59 6.88 4.97
C GLU A 51 11.07 8.11 4.21
N SER A 52 11.91 8.66 3.35
CA SER A 52 11.56 9.82 2.53
C SER A 52 10.95 9.36 1.21
N VAL A 53 9.72 9.79 0.96
CA VAL A 53 8.99 9.52 -0.29
C VAL A 53 8.68 10.79 -1.07
N ASP A 54 8.38 10.64 -2.35
CA ASP A 54 7.84 11.72 -3.17
C ASP A 54 6.32 11.90 -2.96
N ALA A 55 5.73 12.89 -3.63
CA ALA A 55 4.30 13.16 -3.57
C ALA A 55 3.44 12.03 -4.17
N CYS A 56 4.06 11.06 -4.84
CA CYS A 56 3.42 9.84 -5.29
C CYS A 56 3.60 8.68 -4.31
N LEU A 57 4.13 8.93 -3.11
CA LEU A 57 4.29 7.94 -2.05
C LEU A 57 5.20 6.76 -2.43
N GLY A 58 6.10 7.00 -3.39
CA GLY A 58 7.15 6.07 -3.76
C GLY A 58 8.54 6.67 -3.61
N HIS A 59 9.54 5.80 -3.68
CA HIS A 59 10.94 6.20 -3.68
C HIS A 59 11.81 5.14 -4.38
N PRO A 60 13.01 5.52 -4.84
CA PRO A 60 13.97 4.55 -5.34
C PRO A 60 14.65 3.81 -4.18
N ASN A 61 14.99 2.54 -4.41
CA ASN A 61 16.00 1.85 -3.60
C ASN A 61 17.42 2.34 -3.98
N PRO A 62 18.49 1.93 -3.26
CA PRO A 62 19.87 2.31 -3.59
C PRO A 62 20.32 1.95 -5.02
N GLN A 63 19.63 1.00 -5.67
CA GLN A 63 19.85 0.58 -7.05
C GLN A 63 18.93 1.31 -8.05
N ASN A 64 18.30 2.42 -7.64
CA ASN A 64 17.41 3.26 -8.47
C ASN A 64 16.14 2.58 -8.98
N THR A 65 15.68 1.52 -8.31
CA THR A 65 14.36 0.92 -8.59
C THR A 65 13.29 1.63 -7.78
N TYR A 66 12.42 2.36 -8.46
CA TYR A 66 11.27 3.04 -7.87
C TYR A 66 10.21 2.03 -7.47
N HIS A 67 9.64 2.19 -6.28
CA HIS A 67 8.64 1.26 -5.74
C HIS A 67 7.71 1.96 -4.74
N TYR A 68 6.65 1.25 -4.39
CA TYR A 68 5.65 1.64 -3.40
C TYR A 68 5.65 0.70 -2.19
N HIS A 69 5.45 1.27 -1.01
CA HIS A 69 5.10 0.53 0.23
C HIS A 69 3.63 0.70 0.63
N MET A 70 2.91 1.59 -0.05
CA MET A 70 1.48 1.85 0.13
C MET A 70 0.84 2.24 -1.20
N ALA A 71 -0.49 2.30 -1.27
CA ALA A 71 -1.17 2.66 -2.50
C ALA A 71 -0.81 4.08 -2.98
N SER A 72 -0.37 4.18 -4.24
CA SER A 72 -0.10 5.46 -4.91
C SER A 72 -1.24 5.83 -5.85
N GLY A 73 -1.91 6.96 -5.63
CA GLY A 73 -2.89 7.46 -6.59
C GLY A 73 -2.24 7.93 -7.91
N CYS A 74 -0.92 8.18 -7.92
CA CYS A 74 -0.20 8.48 -9.16
C CYS A 74 -0.18 7.29 -10.13
N ALA A 75 -0.36 6.05 -9.64
CA ALA A 75 -0.52 4.88 -10.51
C ALA A 75 -1.78 4.96 -11.38
N LEU A 76 -2.81 5.68 -10.93
CA LEU A 76 -4.06 5.92 -11.69
C LEU A 76 -4.03 7.22 -12.48
N SER A 77 -3.39 8.25 -11.92
CA SER A 77 -3.29 9.58 -12.52
C SER A 77 -1.86 10.09 -12.40
N PRO A 78 -0.95 9.65 -13.28
CA PRO A 78 0.45 10.05 -13.21
C PRO A 78 0.58 11.57 -13.42
N PRO A 79 1.30 12.29 -12.54
CA PRO A 79 1.53 13.71 -12.71
C PRO A 79 2.41 13.97 -13.95
N SER A 80 2.14 15.07 -14.65
CA SER A 80 3.00 15.54 -15.72
C SER A 80 4.23 16.24 -15.16
N GLY A 81 5.43 15.79 -15.54
CA GLY A 81 6.70 16.45 -15.19
C GLY A 81 7.34 15.90 -13.90
N THR A 82 8.04 16.78 -13.18
CA THR A 82 8.81 16.39 -12.00
C THR A 82 7.90 16.20 -10.79
N ILE A 83 8.03 15.06 -10.12
CA ILE A 83 7.33 14.76 -8.86
C ILE A 83 8.07 15.46 -7.71
N SER A 84 7.35 16.27 -6.93
CA SER A 84 7.87 16.93 -5.73
C SER A 84 8.11 15.93 -4.59
N SER A 85 8.93 16.28 -3.60
CA SER A 85 9.01 15.48 -2.37
C SER A 85 7.68 15.54 -1.60
N CYS A 86 7.39 14.51 -0.81
CA CYS A 86 6.27 14.53 0.12
C CYS A 86 6.40 15.70 1.12
N THR A 87 7.62 15.98 1.58
CA THR A 87 7.92 17.09 2.50
C THR A 87 7.62 18.48 1.92
N ALA A 88 7.67 18.64 0.59
CA ALA A 88 7.29 19.88 -0.10
C ALA A 88 5.79 19.99 -0.36
N THR A 89 5.01 18.94 -0.08
CA THR A 89 3.57 18.87 -0.30
C THR A 89 2.87 18.90 1.07
N SER A 90 2.24 20.02 1.43
CA SER A 90 1.75 20.27 2.80
C SER A 90 0.85 19.15 3.35
N SER A 91 -0.06 18.62 2.54
CA SER A 91 -0.95 17.50 2.94
C SER A 91 -0.19 16.19 3.17
N CYS A 92 0.77 15.87 2.29
CA CYS A 92 1.63 14.69 2.41
C CYS A 92 2.52 14.78 3.65
N ASN A 93 3.22 15.91 3.82
CA ASN A 93 4.11 16.14 4.96
C ASN A 93 3.39 16.11 6.32
N SER A 94 2.11 16.50 6.35
CA SER A 94 1.33 16.53 7.59
C SER A 94 0.86 15.14 8.01
N ASN A 95 0.41 14.32 7.06
CA ASN A 95 -0.11 12.99 7.33
C ASN A 95 -0.10 12.14 6.06
N VAL A 96 0.95 11.32 5.91
CA VAL A 96 1.17 10.47 4.72
C VAL A 96 0.01 9.49 4.51
N ALA A 97 -0.49 8.83 5.57
CA ALA A 97 -1.59 7.88 5.45
C ALA A 97 -2.89 8.53 4.99
N ALA A 98 -3.27 9.67 5.58
CA ALA A 98 -4.46 10.40 5.16
C ALA A 98 -4.32 10.99 3.74
N TYR A 99 -3.12 11.47 3.41
CA TYR A 99 -2.81 11.93 2.06
C TYR A 99 -2.93 10.81 1.03
N GLY A 100 -2.41 9.62 1.31
CA GLY A 100 -2.54 8.44 0.44
C GLY A 100 -3.97 8.13 0.06
N ILE A 101 -4.91 8.15 1.01
CA ILE A 101 -6.34 7.98 0.72
C ILE A 101 -6.89 9.13 -0.12
N SER A 102 -6.49 10.38 0.19
CA SER A 102 -6.99 11.56 -0.52
C SER A 102 -6.67 11.56 -2.02
N LEU A 103 -5.60 10.88 -2.43
CA LEU A 103 -5.25 10.70 -3.84
C LEU A 103 -6.30 9.88 -4.61
N PHE A 104 -7.15 9.12 -3.91
CA PHE A 104 -8.23 8.32 -4.48
C PHE A 104 -9.61 8.99 -4.39
N ASN A 105 -9.71 10.27 -4.02
CA ASN A 105 -10.99 10.97 -3.89
C ASN A 105 -11.82 11.00 -5.18
N SER A 106 -11.17 10.94 -6.35
CA SER A 106 -11.83 10.85 -7.66
C SER A 106 -12.17 9.40 -8.07
N TYR A 107 -11.76 8.42 -7.27
CA TYR A 107 -11.87 6.97 -7.53
C TYR A 107 -12.62 6.27 -6.39
N ARG A 108 -13.71 6.86 -5.91
CA ARG A 108 -14.55 6.34 -4.82
C ARG A 108 -15.45 5.18 -5.26
N THR A 109 -14.82 4.11 -5.72
CA THR A 109 -15.43 2.86 -6.16
C THR A 109 -14.41 1.73 -6.02
N LEU A 110 -14.83 0.51 -6.32
CA LEU A 110 -13.99 -0.68 -6.34
C LEU A 110 -12.96 -0.60 -7.50
N THR A 111 -11.92 0.20 -7.29
CA THR A 111 -10.91 0.55 -8.31
C THR A 111 -9.73 -0.38 -8.20
N VAL A 112 -9.41 -1.12 -9.26
CA VAL A 112 -8.20 -1.95 -9.31
C VAL A 112 -6.96 -1.05 -9.36
N ILE A 113 -6.02 -1.24 -8.44
CA ILE A 113 -4.77 -0.49 -8.37
C ILE A 113 -3.53 -1.38 -8.55
N GLY A 114 -3.70 -2.70 -8.53
CA GLY A 114 -2.62 -3.64 -8.79
C GLY A 114 -3.06 -5.09 -8.64
N ILE A 115 -2.08 -5.99 -8.74
CA ILE A 115 -2.20 -7.42 -8.47
C ILE A 115 -1.11 -7.84 -7.49
N ALA A 116 -1.49 -8.58 -6.47
CA ALA A 116 -0.57 -9.15 -5.50
C ALA A 116 0.15 -10.38 -6.08
N LYS A 117 1.31 -10.71 -5.52
CA LYS A 117 2.17 -11.81 -5.97
C LYS A 117 1.50 -13.19 -5.84
N ASP A 118 0.52 -13.32 -4.94
CA ASP A 118 -0.32 -14.52 -4.79
C ASP A 118 -1.49 -14.59 -5.79
N GLY A 119 -1.65 -13.58 -6.64
CA GLY A 119 -2.66 -13.51 -7.69
C GLY A 119 -3.96 -12.81 -7.29
N HIS A 120 -4.13 -12.38 -6.04
CA HIS A 120 -5.32 -11.62 -5.64
C HIS A 120 -5.24 -10.16 -6.12
N VAL A 121 -6.41 -9.59 -6.39
CA VAL A 121 -6.53 -8.18 -6.79
C VAL A 121 -6.19 -7.27 -5.61
N ILE A 122 -5.53 -6.15 -5.89
CA ILE A 122 -5.35 -5.04 -4.96
C ILE A 122 -6.27 -3.90 -5.41
N TYR A 123 -7.21 -3.54 -4.54
CA TYR A 123 -8.13 -2.43 -4.75
C TYR A 123 -7.66 -1.16 -4.04
N GLY A 124 -8.11 -0.01 -4.55
CA GLY A 124 -8.05 1.26 -3.87
C GLY A 124 -8.84 1.27 -2.57
N PRO A 125 -8.91 2.40 -1.86
CA PRO A 125 -9.38 2.43 -0.49
C PRO A 125 -10.90 2.40 -0.32
N TYR A 126 -11.65 2.32 -1.42
CA TYR A 126 -13.11 2.38 -1.40
C TYR A 126 -13.72 1.07 -1.88
N ASP A 127 -14.80 0.65 -1.23
CA ASP A 127 -15.61 -0.49 -1.67
C ASP A 127 -16.54 -0.13 -2.85
N SER A 128 -17.36 -1.09 -3.29
CA SER A 128 -18.32 -0.90 -4.37
C SER A 128 -19.41 0.15 -4.08
N THR A 129 -19.60 0.54 -2.82
CA THR A 129 -20.53 1.60 -2.39
C THR A 129 -19.88 2.98 -2.33
N GLY A 130 -18.56 3.05 -2.54
CA GLY A 130 -17.76 4.27 -2.37
C GLY A 130 -17.41 4.58 -0.91
N THR A 131 -17.61 3.62 0.00
CA THR A 131 -17.26 3.74 1.41
C THR A 131 -15.80 3.37 1.62
N GLU A 132 -15.08 4.15 2.43
CA GLU A 132 -13.68 3.85 2.72
C GLU A 132 -13.57 2.59 3.57
N VAL A 133 -12.71 1.66 3.16
CA VAL A 133 -12.43 0.43 3.90
C VAL A 133 -11.60 0.77 5.13
N THR A 134 -12.25 0.73 6.29
CA THR A 134 -11.64 1.03 7.60
C THR A 134 -11.67 -0.16 8.57
N SER A 135 -12.42 -1.21 8.23
CA SER A 135 -12.53 -2.47 8.98
C SER A 135 -12.94 -3.62 8.04
N GLY A 136 -13.03 -4.86 8.56
CA GLY A 136 -13.42 -6.03 7.77
C GLY A 136 -12.26 -6.80 7.16
N TYR A 137 -11.03 -6.32 7.35
CA TYR A 137 -9.79 -6.93 6.87
C TYR A 137 -9.09 -7.79 7.93
N ASP A 138 -8.38 -8.80 7.44
CA ASP A 138 -7.53 -9.69 8.22
C ASP A 138 -6.12 -9.10 8.46
N ILE A 139 -5.26 -9.88 9.12
CA ILE A 139 -3.87 -9.48 9.40
C ILE A 139 -3.03 -9.20 8.15
N CYS A 140 -3.40 -9.73 6.98
CA CYS A 140 -2.74 -9.48 5.71
C CYS A 140 -3.28 -8.22 5.01
N ASN A 141 -4.28 -7.56 5.60
CA ASN A 141 -5.01 -6.42 5.06
C ASN A 141 -5.76 -6.72 3.77
N GLY A 142 -6.26 -7.95 3.67
CA GLY A 142 -7.28 -8.34 2.71
C GLY A 142 -8.59 -8.74 3.38
N MET A 143 -9.65 -8.80 2.58
CA MET A 143 -10.97 -9.18 3.05
C MET A 143 -11.78 -9.90 1.98
N PHE A 144 -12.71 -10.75 2.44
CA PHE A 144 -13.81 -11.21 1.61
C PHE A 144 -14.77 -10.04 1.36
N TYR A 145 -15.02 -9.69 0.11
CA TYR A 145 -15.69 -8.42 -0.22
C TYR A 145 -17.05 -8.57 -0.91
N ASN A 146 -17.48 -9.80 -1.22
CA ASN A 146 -18.78 -10.06 -1.83
C ASN A 146 -19.37 -11.42 -1.44
N SER A 147 -20.63 -11.65 -1.79
CA SER A 147 -21.37 -12.89 -1.50
C SER A 147 -20.85 -14.12 -2.24
N ALA A 148 -19.99 -13.95 -3.25
CA ALA A 148 -19.32 -15.06 -3.93
C ALA A 148 -18.13 -15.60 -3.11
N GLY A 149 -17.75 -14.93 -2.01
CA GLY A 149 -16.62 -15.33 -1.18
C GLY A 149 -15.27 -15.02 -1.83
N GLU A 150 -15.22 -13.99 -2.68
CA GLU A 150 -13.97 -13.55 -3.29
C GLU A 150 -13.14 -12.72 -2.30
N TYR A 151 -11.81 -12.95 -2.32
CA TYR A 151 -10.84 -12.28 -1.46
C TYR A 151 -10.00 -11.29 -2.27
N ALA A 152 -9.75 -10.11 -1.69
CA ALA A 152 -8.88 -9.10 -2.28
C ALA A 152 -8.20 -8.26 -1.19
N TYR A 153 -7.09 -7.62 -1.55
CA TYR A 153 -6.44 -6.61 -0.71
C TYR A 153 -7.04 -5.25 -0.98
N PHE A 154 -7.09 -4.40 0.06
CA PHE A 154 -7.58 -3.03 -0.05
C PHE A 154 -6.54 -2.06 0.48
N ALA A 155 -6.38 -0.93 -0.20
CA ALA A 155 -5.60 0.18 0.34
C ALA A 155 -6.28 0.71 1.64
N THR A 156 -5.52 0.88 2.72
CA THR A 156 -6.06 1.37 4.01
C THR A 156 -5.15 2.42 4.63
N ARG A 157 -5.68 3.18 5.61
CA ARG A 157 -4.90 4.20 6.36
C ARG A 157 -3.96 3.59 7.39
N LYS A 158 -4.14 2.33 7.73
CA LYS A 158 -3.46 1.67 8.84
C LYS A 158 -2.49 0.66 8.29
N PHE A 159 -1.35 0.53 8.96
CA PHE A 159 -0.37 -0.50 8.60
C PHE A 159 -1.06 -1.87 8.55
N PRO A 160 -0.88 -2.69 7.50
CA PRO A 160 0.17 -2.64 6.47
C PRO A 160 -0.15 -1.81 5.22
N TYR A 161 -1.21 -1.00 5.20
CA TYR A 161 -1.65 -0.12 4.10
C TYR A 161 -2.14 -0.81 2.83
N ILE A 162 -1.61 -1.97 2.47
CA ILE A 162 -1.90 -2.74 1.25
C ILE A 162 -1.75 -4.25 1.51
N THR A 163 -0.78 -4.96 0.92
CA THR A 163 -0.59 -6.40 1.14
C THR A 163 0.51 -6.64 2.18
N GLY A 164 0.12 -6.96 3.42
CA GLY A 164 1.08 -7.24 4.51
C GLY A 164 1.61 -8.66 4.53
N CYS A 165 0.80 -9.61 4.08
CA CYS A 165 1.13 -11.02 3.85
C CYS A 165 0.20 -11.58 2.78
N PHE A 166 0.40 -12.84 2.37
CA PHE A 166 -0.49 -13.50 1.42
C PHE A 166 -1.58 -14.27 2.17
N GLY A 167 -2.80 -13.75 2.09
CA GLY A 167 -3.98 -14.26 2.75
C GLY A 167 -4.76 -15.31 1.94
N PRO A 168 -5.96 -15.68 2.42
CA PRO A 168 -6.65 -15.14 3.60
C PRO A 168 -5.90 -15.33 4.91
N GLY A 169 -5.86 -14.29 5.74
CA GLY A 169 -5.17 -14.24 7.03
C GLY A 169 -6.09 -14.50 8.24
N SER A 170 -5.49 -14.53 9.43
CA SER A 170 -6.23 -14.63 10.71
C SER A 170 -6.64 -13.24 11.24
N TYR A 171 -7.46 -13.23 12.30
CA TYR A 171 -7.96 -12.02 12.95
C TYR A 171 -7.49 -11.95 14.41
N PRO A 172 -6.18 -11.73 14.64
CA PRO A 172 -5.66 -11.72 15.99
C PRO A 172 -6.15 -10.50 16.78
N SER A 173 -6.19 -10.62 18.10
CA SER A 173 -6.40 -9.48 19.00
C SER A 173 -5.08 -8.76 19.36
N VAL A 174 -3.97 -9.11 18.71
CA VAL A 174 -2.66 -8.49 18.95
C VAL A 174 -2.40 -7.36 17.95
N SER A 175 -1.90 -6.23 18.46
CA SER A 175 -1.36 -5.15 17.63
C SER A 175 0.04 -5.52 17.14
N VAL A 176 0.39 -5.07 15.94
CA VAL A 176 1.78 -5.15 15.47
C VAL A 176 2.64 -4.14 16.24
N ASN A 177 3.91 -4.49 16.47
CA ASN A 177 4.85 -3.66 17.24
C ASN A 177 5.82 -2.85 16.35
N CYS A 178 5.74 -3.03 15.03
CA CYS A 178 6.63 -2.40 14.04
C CYS A 178 6.11 -1.05 13.52
N SER A 179 4.89 -0.65 13.91
CA SER A 179 4.23 0.59 13.46
C SER A 179 3.56 1.30 14.62
N THR A 180 3.68 2.63 14.68
CA THR A 180 2.85 3.49 15.54
C THR A 180 1.47 3.79 14.94
N ASN A 181 1.22 3.37 13.69
CA ASN A 181 -0.03 3.53 12.94
C ASN A 181 -0.70 2.18 12.62
N ALA A 182 -0.50 1.19 13.50
CA ALA A 182 -1.19 -0.09 13.44
C ALA A 182 -2.71 0.03 13.68
N PRO A 183 -3.53 -0.89 13.13
CA PRO A 183 -4.93 -1.02 13.50
C PRO A 183 -5.03 -1.56 14.94
N SER A 184 -6.05 -1.12 15.67
CA SER A 184 -6.31 -1.60 17.04
C SER A 184 -6.90 -3.02 17.08
N SER A 185 -7.44 -3.50 15.95
CA SER A 185 -8.05 -4.82 15.82
C SER A 185 -8.22 -5.20 14.35
N TYR A 186 -8.28 -6.51 14.10
CA TYR A 186 -8.70 -7.08 12.82
C TYR A 186 -10.11 -7.67 12.99
N SER A 187 -10.97 -7.53 11.99
CA SER A 187 -12.34 -8.01 12.07
C SER A 187 -12.76 -8.70 10.77
N LYS A 188 -13.54 -9.77 10.89
CA LYS A 188 -14.17 -10.41 9.74
C LYS A 188 -15.10 -9.42 9.02
N SER A 189 -15.09 -9.43 7.69
CA SER A 189 -16.16 -8.82 6.91
C SER A 189 -17.45 -9.63 7.04
N SER A 190 -18.59 -9.05 6.63
CA SER A 190 -19.87 -9.76 6.57
C SER A 190 -19.90 -10.93 5.57
N TYR A 191 -18.89 -11.01 4.70
CA TYR A 191 -18.76 -12.05 3.68
C TYR A 191 -17.80 -13.17 4.08
N ALA A 192 -17.10 -13.02 5.22
CA ALA A 192 -16.25 -14.06 5.76
C ALA A 192 -17.10 -15.12 6.47
N GLY A 193 -17.12 -16.34 5.91
CA GLY A 193 -17.73 -17.53 6.52
C GLY A 193 -17.06 -17.99 7.82
#